data_AF-A0A737GJ36-F1
#
_entry.id   AF-A0A737GJ36-F1
#
_cell.length_a   1.000
_cell.length_b   1.000
_cell.length_c   1.000
_cell.angle_alpha   90.00
_cell.angle_beta   90.00
_cell.angle_gamma   90.00
#
_symmetry.space_group_name_H-M   'P 1'
#
loop_
_entity.id
_entity.type
_entity.pdbx_description
1 polymer ?
#
loop_
_entity_poly.entity_id
_entity_poly.type
_entity_poly.pdbx_seq_one_letter_code
_entity_poly.pdbx_strand_id
1 'polypeptide(L)'
;DSRHYGRLAGFTNRKDKHTTRAGYQPWVLLRESKGKTATAGPALVQQAGQQIEQAQRQQEKARRLASLELPERQLSRHRRTALDEYRSEMAGLVKRFGDDLSKCDFIAAQKLASRGRSAEEIGKAMAEASPALAERKPGHEADYIERTVSKVMGLPSVQLARAELARAPAPRQRGMDRGGPDFSM
;
A
#
# COMPACT_ATOMS: atom_id res chain seq x y z
N ASP A 1 16.42 -25.64 10.34
CA ASP A 1 16.11 -24.51 11.23
C ASP A 1 17.32 -24.20 12.11
N SER A 2 17.56 -22.94 12.48
CA SER A 2 18.73 -22.52 13.26
C SER A 2 18.61 -22.79 14.77
N ARG A 3 17.42 -23.17 15.26
CA ARG A 3 17.13 -23.45 16.68
C ARG A 3 16.81 -24.93 16.94
N HIS A 4 17.25 -25.83 16.08
CA HIS A 4 16.99 -27.26 16.25
C HIS A 4 17.72 -27.83 17.48
N TYR A 5 16.99 -28.55 18.33
CA TYR A 5 17.56 -29.18 19.52
C TYR A 5 18.40 -30.42 19.17
N GLY A 6 19.64 -30.44 19.66
CA GLY A 6 20.49 -31.63 19.66
C GLY A 6 20.17 -32.58 20.82
N ARG A 7 20.72 -33.80 20.78
CA ARG A 7 20.64 -34.74 21.91
C ARG A 7 21.78 -34.52 22.88
N LEU A 8 21.45 -34.52 24.18
CA LEU A 8 22.43 -34.53 25.24
C LEU A 8 22.90 -35.96 25.50
N ALA A 9 24.22 -36.18 25.45
CA ALA A 9 24.83 -37.46 25.80
C ALA A 9 24.68 -37.74 27.31
N GLY A 10 24.72 -39.02 27.68
CA GLY A 10 24.52 -39.44 29.08
C GLY A 10 23.06 -39.69 29.47
N PHE A 11 22.13 -39.63 28.51
CA PHE A 11 20.73 -40.02 28.68
C PHE A 11 20.38 -41.16 27.73
N THR A 12 19.39 -41.96 28.12
CA THR A 12 18.82 -43.02 27.27
C THR A 12 17.91 -42.43 26.19
N ASN A 13 17.96 -42.97 24.98
CA ASN A 13 17.05 -42.64 23.89
C ASN A 13 15.68 -43.32 24.11
N ARG A 14 14.68 -42.55 24.53
CA ARG A 14 13.33 -43.05 24.89
C ARG A 14 12.35 -43.24 23.72
N LYS A 15 12.79 -43.16 22.46
CA LYS A 15 11.89 -43.45 21.33
C LYS A 15 11.69 -44.96 21.21
N ASP A 16 10.44 -45.40 21.14
CA ASP A 16 10.05 -46.82 21.18
C ASP A 16 10.76 -47.69 20.14
N LYS A 17 11.01 -47.15 18.95
CA LYS A 17 11.73 -47.85 17.87
C LYS A 17 13.18 -48.25 18.19
N HIS A 18 13.75 -47.73 19.27
CA HIS A 18 15.10 -48.08 19.73
C HIS A 18 15.09 -48.95 20.99
N THR A 19 13.92 -49.24 21.54
CA THR A 19 13.77 -50.18 22.65
C THR A 19 14.12 -51.57 22.16
N THR A 20 15.04 -52.23 22.84
CA THR A 20 15.41 -53.61 22.53
C THR A 20 14.25 -54.55 22.86
N ARG A 21 14.29 -55.79 22.33
CA ARG A 21 13.29 -56.83 22.65
C ARG A 21 13.15 -57.10 24.15
N ALA A 22 14.20 -56.83 24.94
CA ALA A 22 14.23 -56.96 26.39
C ALA A 22 13.79 -55.69 27.16
N GLY A 23 13.34 -54.64 26.46
CA GLY A 23 12.82 -53.40 27.09
C GLY A 23 13.88 -52.33 27.41
N TYR A 24 15.16 -52.58 27.16
CA TYR A 24 16.22 -51.61 27.42
C TYR A 24 16.29 -50.52 26.34
N GLN A 25 16.54 -49.28 26.76
CA GLN A 25 16.79 -48.16 25.86
C GLN A 25 18.29 -47.87 25.72
N PRO A 26 18.80 -47.60 24.51
CA PRO A 26 20.22 -47.37 24.28
C PRO A 26 20.66 -45.99 24.80
N TRP A 27 21.89 -45.91 25.26
CA TRP A 27 22.52 -44.67 25.72
C TRP A 27 22.95 -43.79 24.54
N VAL A 28 22.70 -42.48 24.65
CA VAL A 28 23.28 -41.48 23.76
C VAL A 28 24.73 -41.25 24.17
N LEU A 29 25.66 -41.57 23.27
CA LEU A 29 27.10 -41.47 23.51
C LEU A 29 27.69 -40.26 22.81
N LEU A 30 28.59 -39.55 23.49
CA LEU A 30 29.46 -38.53 22.91
C LEU A 30 30.71 -39.22 22.37
N ARG A 31 30.86 -39.28 21.05
CA ARG A 31 32.01 -39.96 20.41
C ARG A 31 33.27 -39.11 20.45
N GLU A 32 33.13 -37.83 20.13
CA GLU A 32 34.22 -36.86 20.16
C GLU A 32 33.66 -35.47 20.45
N SER A 33 34.46 -34.63 21.13
CA SER A 33 34.08 -33.27 21.51
C SER A 33 35.27 -32.32 21.46
N LYS A 34 35.93 -32.28 20.31
CA LYS A 34 37.14 -31.46 20.11
C LYS A 34 36.86 -29.95 20.21
N GLY A 35 35.62 -29.53 19.99
CA GLY A 35 35.21 -28.12 20.11
C GLY A 35 35.89 -27.15 19.16
N LYS A 36 36.57 -27.66 18.11
CA LYS A 36 37.30 -26.84 17.15
C LYS A 36 36.39 -26.42 16.01
N THR A 37 36.62 -25.21 15.49
CA THR A 37 35.99 -24.75 14.26
C THR A 37 36.36 -25.69 13.12
N ALA A 38 35.38 -26.05 12.30
CA ALA A 38 35.61 -26.85 11.10
C ALA A 38 36.52 -26.10 10.12
N THR A 39 37.44 -26.79 9.45
CA THR A 39 38.36 -26.21 8.46
C THR A 39 37.61 -25.47 7.35
N ALA A 40 36.49 -26.02 6.88
CA ALA A 40 35.63 -25.41 5.88
C ALA A 40 34.63 -24.38 6.44
N GLY A 41 34.63 -24.13 7.76
CA GLY A 41 33.68 -23.24 8.43
C GLY A 41 33.62 -21.83 7.83
N PRO A 42 34.76 -21.12 7.68
CA PRO A 42 34.77 -19.79 7.07
C PRO A 42 34.22 -19.76 5.64
N ALA A 43 34.58 -20.75 4.82
CA ALA A 43 34.12 -20.83 3.44
C ALA A 43 32.60 -21.04 3.35
N LEU A 44 32.04 -21.88 4.23
CA LEU A 44 30.59 -22.11 4.29
C LEU A 44 29.81 -20.85 4.69
N VAL A 45 30.34 -20.06 5.63
CA VAL A 45 29.72 -18.77 6.02
C VAL A 45 29.72 -17.78 4.86
N GLN A 46 30.84 -17.67 4.13
CA GLN A 46 30.93 -16.81 2.95
C GLN A 46 29.95 -17.24 1.85
N GLN A 47 29.88 -18.54 1.55
CA GLN A 47 28.96 -19.08 0.56
C GLN A 47 27.49 -18.83 0.94
N ALA A 48 27.12 -19.07 2.21
CA ALA A 48 25.78 -18.81 2.70
C ALA A 48 25.42 -17.32 2.62
N GLY A 49 26.37 -16.43 2.95
CA GLY A 49 26.19 -14.98 2.82
C GLY A 49 25.89 -14.57 1.37
N GLN A 50 26.68 -15.06 0.41
CA GLN A 50 26.46 -14.78 -1.01
C GLN A 50 25.10 -15.26 -1.50
N GLN A 51 24.65 -16.44 -1.07
CA GLN A 51 23.32 -16.97 -1.43
C GLN A 51 22.18 -16.10 -0.88
N ILE A 52 22.29 -15.64 0.37
CA ILE A 52 21.31 -14.74 0.98
C ILE A 52 21.23 -13.43 0.21
N GLU A 53 22.37 -12.82 -0.12
CA GLU A 53 22.39 -11.58 -0.89
C GLU A 53 21.81 -11.76 -2.30
N GLN A 54 22.14 -12.87 -2.98
CA GLN A 54 21.59 -13.17 -4.30
C GLN A 54 20.07 -13.31 -4.25
N ALA A 55 19.54 -14.02 -3.24
CA ALA A 55 18.11 -14.17 -3.04
C ALA A 55 17.43 -12.81 -2.76
N GLN A 56 18.04 -11.97 -1.93
CA GLN A 56 17.54 -10.61 -1.66
C GLN A 56 17.53 -9.75 -2.93
N ARG A 57 18.61 -9.78 -3.72
CA ARG A 57 18.68 -9.05 -5.00
C ARG A 57 17.63 -9.53 -6.00
N GLN A 58 17.38 -10.83 -6.08
CA GLN A 58 16.32 -11.40 -6.92
C GLN A 58 14.94 -10.97 -6.46
N GLN A 59 14.67 -11.01 -5.15
CA GLN A 59 13.41 -10.56 -4.57
C GLN A 59 13.17 -9.07 -4.80
N GLU A 60 14.20 -8.24 -4.68
CA GLU A 60 14.11 -6.81 -4.97
C GLU A 60 13.85 -6.54 -6.45
N LYS A 61 14.54 -7.24 -7.36
CA LYS A 61 14.28 -7.16 -8.81
C LYS A 61 12.85 -7.58 -9.14
N ALA A 62 12.38 -8.69 -8.58
CA ALA A 62 11.01 -9.15 -8.75
C ALA A 62 10.00 -8.13 -8.20
N ARG A 63 10.28 -7.51 -7.05
CA ARG A 63 9.45 -6.45 -6.49
C ARG A 63 9.40 -5.20 -7.38
N ARG A 64 10.55 -4.80 -7.95
CA ARG A 64 10.63 -3.66 -8.87
C ARG A 64 9.88 -3.95 -10.18
N LEU A 65 10.06 -5.14 -10.75
CA LEU A 65 9.31 -5.58 -11.94
C LEU A 65 7.81 -5.66 -11.64
N ALA A 66 7.41 -6.27 -10.53
CA ALA A 66 6.01 -6.30 -10.11
C ALA A 66 5.44 -4.89 -9.89
N SER A 67 6.25 -3.92 -9.44
CA SER A 67 5.81 -2.53 -9.33
C SER A 67 5.66 -1.81 -10.68
N LEU A 68 6.38 -2.25 -11.71
CA LEU A 68 6.27 -1.75 -13.08
C LEU A 68 5.12 -2.44 -13.84
N GLU A 69 4.87 -3.72 -13.56
CA GLU A 69 3.76 -4.53 -14.09
C GLU A 69 2.46 -4.37 -13.30
N LEU A 70 2.38 -3.37 -12.39
CA LEU A 70 1.11 -3.07 -11.75
C LEU A 70 0.09 -2.68 -12.83
N PRO A 71 -1.09 -3.33 -12.88
CA PRO A 71 -2.15 -2.93 -13.78
C PRO A 71 -2.44 -1.44 -13.57
N GLU A 72 -2.96 -0.78 -14.60
CA GLU A 72 -3.42 0.62 -14.71
C GLU A 72 -4.04 1.26 -13.44
N ARG A 73 -4.41 0.47 -12.42
CA ARG A 73 -4.74 0.86 -11.04
C ARG A 73 -3.75 1.80 -10.35
N GLN A 74 -2.44 1.77 -10.60
CA GLN A 74 -1.53 2.78 -10.02
C GLN A 74 -1.55 4.11 -10.77
N LEU A 75 -1.73 4.11 -12.09
CA LEU A 75 -2.10 5.32 -12.83
C LEU A 75 -3.48 5.85 -12.38
N SER A 76 -4.37 4.96 -11.95
CA SER A 76 -5.67 5.30 -11.37
C SER A 76 -5.59 5.92 -9.97
N ARG A 77 -4.49 5.75 -9.22
CA ARG A 77 -4.31 6.46 -7.93
C ARG A 77 -4.07 7.96 -8.14
N HIS A 78 -3.53 8.34 -9.30
CA HIS A 78 -3.45 9.72 -9.80
C HIS A 78 -4.67 10.15 -10.62
N ARG A 79 -5.57 9.21 -10.98
CA ARG A 79 -6.92 9.49 -11.50
C ARG A 79 -7.98 8.95 -10.55
N ARG A 80 -8.01 9.35 -9.28
CA ARG A 80 -9.33 9.30 -8.60
C ARG A 80 -10.23 10.20 -9.43
N THR A 81 -11.31 9.67 -9.95
CA THR A 81 -12.25 10.51 -10.69
C THR A 81 -12.94 11.44 -9.69
N ALA A 82 -13.47 12.58 -10.15
CA ALA A 82 -14.27 13.45 -9.27
C ALA A 82 -15.44 12.65 -8.63
N LEU A 83 -15.95 11.66 -9.35
CA LEU A 83 -16.96 10.72 -8.88
C LEU A 83 -16.51 9.88 -7.67
N ASP A 84 -15.31 9.29 -7.71
CA ASP A 84 -14.81 8.46 -6.61
C ASP A 84 -14.57 9.29 -5.34
N GLU A 85 -14.04 10.51 -5.50
CA GLU A 85 -13.86 11.44 -4.40
C GLU A 85 -15.20 11.87 -3.80
N TYR A 86 -16.18 12.19 -4.65
CA TYR A 86 -17.51 12.57 -4.21
C TYR A 86 -18.19 11.43 -3.44
N ARG A 87 -18.17 10.18 -3.96
CA ARG A 87 -18.72 8.99 -3.28
C ARG A 87 -18.09 8.77 -1.90
N SER A 88 -16.77 8.90 -1.81
CA SER A 88 -16.05 8.74 -0.54
C SER A 88 -16.42 9.80 0.50
N GLU A 89 -16.55 11.07 0.08
CA GLU A 89 -16.95 12.15 0.98
C GLU A 89 -18.42 12.00 1.41
N MET A 90 -19.30 11.65 0.46
CA MET A 90 -20.71 11.43 0.71
C MET A 90 -20.97 10.28 1.69
N ALA A 91 -20.27 9.15 1.57
CA ALA A 91 -20.43 8.03 2.51
C ALA A 91 -20.14 8.43 3.96
N GLY A 92 -19.13 9.29 4.18
CA GLY A 92 -18.81 9.83 5.50
C GLY A 92 -19.82 10.87 5.99
N LEU A 93 -20.37 11.69 5.09
CA LEU A 93 -21.33 12.74 5.42
C LEU A 93 -22.72 12.17 5.71
N VAL A 94 -23.20 11.21 4.92
CA VAL A 94 -24.49 10.53 5.16
C VAL A 94 -24.50 9.82 6.50
N LYS A 95 -23.37 9.24 6.93
CA LYS A 95 -23.26 8.64 8.27
C LYS A 95 -23.36 9.66 9.42
N ARG A 96 -23.01 10.93 9.17
CA ARG A 96 -22.96 12.00 10.19
C ARG A 96 -24.18 12.91 10.17
N PHE A 97 -24.78 13.11 9.02
CA PHE A 97 -25.82 14.09 8.74
C PHE A 97 -26.99 13.48 7.95
N GLY A 98 -27.26 12.17 8.11
CA GLY A 98 -28.12 11.35 7.24
C GLY A 98 -29.53 11.89 6.95
N ASP A 99 -30.00 12.87 7.74
CA ASP A 99 -31.30 13.51 7.56
C ASP A 99 -31.27 14.71 6.59
N ASP A 100 -30.08 15.31 6.34
CA ASP A 100 -29.92 16.46 5.43
C ASP A 100 -28.95 16.16 4.29
N LEU A 101 -29.47 15.41 3.31
CA LEU A 101 -28.73 15.03 2.12
C LEU A 101 -28.32 16.25 1.26
N SER A 102 -29.11 17.33 1.28
CA SER A 102 -28.80 18.55 0.51
C SER A 102 -27.57 19.28 1.07
N LYS A 103 -27.40 19.25 2.40
CA LYS A 103 -26.19 19.74 3.06
C LYS A 103 -24.99 18.83 2.83
N CYS A 104 -25.20 17.52 2.75
CA CYS A 104 -24.13 16.57 2.37
C CYS A 104 -23.63 16.86 0.95
N ASP A 105 -24.56 17.05 0.00
CA ASP A 105 -24.27 17.38 -1.39
C ASP A 105 -23.43 18.67 -1.49
N PHE A 106 -23.79 19.71 -0.72
CA PHE A 106 -23.07 20.98 -0.67
C PHE A 106 -21.65 20.85 -0.09
N ILE A 107 -21.49 20.12 1.03
CA ILE A 107 -20.17 19.94 1.67
C ILE A 107 -19.25 19.10 0.79
N ALA A 108 -19.77 18.06 0.14
CA ALA A 108 -19.00 17.24 -0.80
C ALA A 108 -18.53 18.08 -2.00
N ALA A 109 -19.44 18.85 -2.62
CA ALA A 109 -19.11 19.76 -3.71
C ALA A 109 -18.05 20.80 -3.31
N GLN A 110 -18.17 21.38 -2.11
CA GLN A 110 -17.18 22.33 -1.57
C GLN A 110 -15.79 21.72 -1.45
N LYS A 111 -15.68 20.51 -0.89
CA LYS A 111 -14.39 19.83 -0.76
C LYS A 111 -13.75 19.52 -2.10
N LEU A 112 -14.54 19.09 -3.09
CA LEU A 112 -14.04 18.84 -4.44
C LEU A 112 -13.57 20.13 -5.13
N ALA A 113 -14.31 21.23 -4.95
CA ALA A 113 -13.95 22.53 -5.50
C ALA A 113 -12.66 23.09 -4.88
N SER A 114 -12.49 22.96 -3.56
CA SER A 114 -11.25 23.35 -2.84
C SER A 114 -10.03 22.50 -3.24
N ARG A 115 -10.24 21.29 -3.78
CA ARG A 115 -9.17 20.44 -4.35
C ARG A 115 -8.84 20.78 -5.80
N GLY A 116 -9.48 21.79 -6.38
CA GLY A 116 -9.20 22.28 -7.73
C GLY A 116 -10.03 21.64 -8.86
N ARG A 117 -11.03 20.80 -8.55
CA ARG A 117 -11.90 20.19 -9.57
C ARG A 117 -12.74 21.25 -10.30
N SER A 118 -13.01 21.03 -11.58
CA SER A 118 -13.84 21.95 -12.38
C SER A 118 -15.32 21.87 -11.99
N ALA A 119 -16.08 22.93 -12.27
CA ALA A 119 -17.53 22.96 -12.04
C ALA A 119 -18.25 21.81 -12.78
N GLU A 120 -17.81 21.50 -14.01
CA GLU A 120 -18.38 20.43 -14.82
C GLU A 120 -18.12 19.03 -14.23
N GLU A 121 -16.90 18.78 -13.74
CA GLU A 121 -16.57 17.50 -13.09
C GLU A 121 -17.36 17.28 -11.81
N ILE A 122 -17.56 18.35 -11.01
CA ILE A 122 -18.36 18.29 -9.79
C ILE A 122 -19.84 18.05 -10.14
N GLY A 123 -20.36 18.75 -11.16
CA GLY A 123 -21.73 18.57 -11.61
C GLY A 123 -22.03 17.15 -12.10
N LYS A 124 -21.12 16.57 -12.90
CA LYS A 124 -21.22 15.17 -13.34
C LYS A 124 -21.16 14.19 -12.17
N ALA A 125 -20.26 14.41 -11.20
CA ALA A 125 -20.16 13.58 -10.01
C ALA A 125 -21.43 13.65 -9.14
N MET A 126 -22.03 14.83 -8.99
CA MET A 126 -23.29 15.01 -8.27
C MET A 126 -24.47 14.33 -8.97
N ALA A 127 -24.57 14.43 -10.30
CA ALA A 127 -25.62 13.79 -11.08
C ALA A 127 -25.61 12.26 -10.92
N GLU A 128 -24.41 11.65 -10.89
CA GLU A 128 -24.27 10.19 -10.86
C GLU A 128 -24.27 9.59 -9.44
N ALA A 129 -23.78 10.33 -8.43
CA ALA A 129 -23.55 9.77 -7.10
C ALA A 129 -24.33 10.43 -5.96
N SER A 130 -25.12 11.47 -6.21
CA SER A 130 -25.99 12.04 -5.17
C SER A 130 -27.14 11.07 -4.85
N PRO A 131 -27.30 10.63 -3.58
CA PRO A 131 -28.34 9.68 -3.21
C PRO A 131 -29.75 10.22 -3.44
N ALA A 132 -30.58 9.40 -4.10
CA ALA A 132 -32.01 9.66 -4.33
C ALA A 132 -32.29 11.04 -4.96
N LEU A 133 -31.38 11.57 -5.78
CA LEU A 133 -31.53 12.91 -6.37
C LEU A 133 -32.79 13.02 -7.24
N ALA A 134 -33.06 12.00 -8.06
CA ALA A 134 -34.25 11.94 -8.91
C ALA A 134 -35.56 11.84 -8.12
N GLU A 135 -35.54 11.18 -6.95
CA GLU A 135 -36.69 11.07 -6.06
C GLU A 135 -36.90 12.35 -5.23
N ARG A 136 -35.81 13.05 -4.87
CA ARG A 136 -35.83 14.28 -4.06
C ARG A 136 -36.13 15.55 -4.86
N LYS A 137 -35.75 15.58 -6.15
CA LYS A 137 -35.84 16.75 -7.04
C LYS A 137 -36.35 16.36 -8.44
N PRO A 138 -37.50 15.67 -8.54
CA PRO A 138 -38.00 15.20 -9.82
C PRO A 138 -38.16 16.36 -10.81
N GLY A 139 -37.52 16.26 -11.98
CA GLY A 139 -37.60 17.27 -13.05
C GLY A 139 -36.76 18.54 -12.85
N HIS A 140 -36.06 18.71 -11.71
CA HIS A 140 -35.20 19.87 -11.41
C HIS A 140 -33.79 19.48 -10.97
N GLU A 141 -33.35 18.29 -11.33
CA GLU A 141 -32.04 17.73 -10.93
C GLU A 141 -30.89 18.60 -11.46
N ALA A 142 -30.93 18.94 -12.75
CA ALA A 142 -29.91 19.77 -13.40
C ALA A 142 -29.84 21.18 -12.80
N ASP A 143 -31.00 21.82 -12.60
CA ASP A 143 -31.09 23.17 -12.00
C ASP A 143 -30.59 23.21 -10.56
N TYR A 144 -30.88 22.15 -9.79
CA TYR A 144 -30.34 21.99 -8.44
C TYR A 144 -28.81 21.83 -8.42
N ILE A 145 -28.26 21.00 -9.33
CA ILE A 145 -26.81 20.78 -9.45
C ILE A 145 -26.12 22.08 -9.85
N GLU A 146 -26.61 22.76 -10.89
CA GLU A 146 -26.03 24.01 -11.40
C GLU A 146 -25.99 25.09 -10.31
N ARG A 147 -27.12 25.30 -9.62
CA ARG A 147 -27.22 26.26 -8.52
C ARG A 147 -26.29 25.92 -7.36
N THR A 148 -26.13 24.64 -7.04
CA THR A 148 -25.27 24.18 -5.94
C THR A 148 -23.79 24.36 -6.28
N VAL A 149 -23.38 23.96 -7.49
CA VAL A 149 -22.00 24.13 -7.97
C VAL A 149 -21.65 25.61 -8.09
N SER A 150 -22.53 26.43 -8.66
CA SER A 150 -22.32 27.88 -8.79
C SER A 150 -22.11 28.55 -7.42
N LYS A 151 -22.95 28.23 -6.43
CA LYS A 151 -22.80 28.72 -5.05
C LYS A 151 -21.48 28.30 -4.43
N VAL A 152 -21.08 27.04 -4.58
CA VAL A 152 -19.83 26.51 -4.02
C VAL A 152 -18.61 27.19 -4.63
N MET A 153 -18.60 27.37 -5.96
CA MET A 153 -17.49 28.02 -6.68
C MET A 153 -17.36 29.51 -6.33
N GLY A 154 -18.47 30.15 -5.94
CA GLY A 154 -18.49 31.53 -5.47
C GLY A 154 -18.03 31.74 -4.02
N LEU A 155 -17.74 30.67 -3.26
CA LEU A 155 -17.33 30.81 -1.86
C LEU A 155 -15.89 31.35 -1.74
N PRO A 156 -15.64 32.34 -0.87
CA PRO A 156 -14.29 32.87 -0.64
C PRO A 156 -13.27 31.81 -0.22
N SER A 157 -13.70 30.83 0.60
CA SER A 157 -12.84 29.71 1.04
C SER A 157 -12.39 28.80 -0.09
N VAL A 158 -13.25 28.59 -1.10
CA VAL A 158 -12.93 27.79 -2.29
C VAL A 158 -12.01 28.57 -3.22
N GLN A 159 -12.28 29.86 -3.41
CA GLN A 159 -11.44 30.73 -4.24
C GLN A 159 -10.01 30.84 -3.69
N LEU A 160 -9.86 31.01 -2.38
CA LEU A 160 -8.55 31.01 -1.71
C LEU A 160 -7.81 29.68 -1.89
N ALA A 161 -8.47 28.56 -1.61
CA ALA A 161 -7.86 27.23 -1.77
C ALA A 161 -7.40 26.96 -3.22
N ARG A 162 -8.18 27.41 -4.22
CA ARG A 162 -7.82 27.30 -5.64
C ARG A 162 -6.64 28.20 -6.00
N ALA A 163 -6.58 29.41 -5.45
CA ALA A 163 -5.46 30.32 -5.68
C ALA A 163 -4.16 29.78 -5.07
N GLU A 164 -4.23 29.15 -3.88
CA GLU A 164 -3.08 28.47 -3.25
C GLU A 164 -2.59 27.29 -4.09
N LEU A 165 -3.51 26.46 -4.59
CA LEU A 165 -3.18 25.34 -5.50
C LEU A 165 -2.52 25.81 -6.79
N ALA A 166 -2.99 26.92 -7.37
CA ALA A 166 -2.39 27.51 -8.58
C ALA A 166 -0.98 28.09 -8.35
N ARG A 167 -0.67 28.46 -7.10
CA ARG A 167 0.61 29.06 -6.72
C ARG A 167 1.66 28.01 -6.27
N ALA A 168 1.25 26.77 -6.03
CA ALA A 168 2.15 25.69 -5.67
C ALA A 168 3.01 25.24 -6.88
N PRO A 169 4.36 25.24 -6.78
CA PRO A 169 5.21 24.78 -7.87
C PRO A 169 5.02 23.27 -8.10
N ALA A 170 4.96 22.87 -9.37
CA ALA A 170 4.90 21.46 -9.75
C ALA A 170 6.06 20.67 -9.10
N PRO A 171 5.83 19.45 -8.61
CA PRO A 171 6.89 18.65 -8.01
C PRO A 171 8.02 18.47 -9.03
N ARG A 172 9.22 18.95 -8.68
CA ARG A 172 10.44 18.81 -9.49
C ARG A 172 10.64 17.33 -9.78
N GLN A 173 10.49 16.93 -11.05
CA GLN A 173 10.95 15.63 -11.52
C GLN A 173 12.45 15.55 -11.20
N ARG A 174 12.82 14.68 -10.26
CA ARG A 174 14.22 14.44 -9.89
C ARG A 174 14.85 13.73 -11.09
N GLY A 175 15.49 14.51 -11.95
CA GLY A 175 16.23 14.05 -13.13
C GLY A 175 17.20 12.95 -12.73
N MET A 176 17.08 11.84 -13.44
CA MET A 176 17.91 10.65 -13.29
C MET A 176 19.26 10.90 -13.96
N ASP A 177 20.11 11.71 -13.34
CA ASP A 177 21.50 11.87 -13.79
C ASP A 177 22.34 10.68 -13.30
N ARG A 178 22.39 9.62 -14.12
CA ARG A 178 23.41 8.57 -14.02
C ARG A 178 24.59 8.97 -14.91
N GLY A 179 25.46 9.83 -14.39
CA GLY A 179 26.84 9.91 -14.86
C GLY A 179 27.57 8.64 -14.44
N GLY A 180 27.81 7.72 -15.39
CA GLY A 180 28.69 6.57 -15.17
C GLY A 180 30.15 7.01 -15.22
N PRO A 181 31.05 6.47 -14.38
CA PRO A 181 32.47 6.69 -14.55
C PRO A 181 32.98 5.91 -15.76
N ASP A 182 33.62 6.65 -16.67
CA ASP A 182 34.39 6.18 -17.81
C ASP A 182 35.65 5.45 -17.32
N PHE A 183 35.77 4.16 -17.64
CA PHE A 183 37.00 3.39 -17.41
C PHE A 183 37.75 3.30 -18.72
N SER A 184 38.79 4.13 -18.87
CA SER A 184 39.80 4.00 -19.91
C SER A 184 41.20 3.94 -19.28
N MET A 185 41.90 2.86 -19.63
CA MET A 185 43.32 2.49 -19.45
C MET A 185 43.82 2.13 -18.04
#